data_AF-A0A424L452-F1
#
_entry.id   AF-A0A424L452-F1
#
_cell.length_a   1.000
_cell.length_b   1.000
_cell.length_c   1.000
_cell.angle_alpha   90.00
_cell.angle_beta   90.00
_cell.angle_gamma   90.00
#
_symmetry.space_group_name_H-M   'P 1'
#
loop_
_entity.id
_entity.type
_entity.pdbx_description
1 polymer ?
#
loop_
_entity_poly.entity_id
_entity_poly.type
_entity_poly.pdbx_seq_one_letter_code
_entity_poly.pdbx_strand_id
1 'polypeptide(L)' 'MSIPAVHAHLSISETECDQWLGCMSEALISLEYPEDFRDYLLEQLARPVEMIRQTAQGSQGSE' A
#
# COMPACT_ATOMS: atom_id res chain seq x y z
N MET A 1 -0.03 17.47 5.47
CA MET A 1 0.83 16.26 5.42
C MET A 1 0.08 15.23 4.57
N SER A 2 0.73 14.62 3.57
CA SER A 2 0.09 13.59 2.72
C SER A 2 0.38 12.19 3.25
N ILE A 3 -0.46 11.21 2.90
CA ILE A 3 -0.21 9.80 3.28
C ILE A 3 1.17 9.31 2.81
N PRO A 4 1.63 9.57 1.57
CA PRO A 4 2.99 9.19 1.18
C PRO A 4 4.07 9.89 2.02
N ALA A 5 3.90 11.20 2.31
CA ALA A 5 4.90 11.96 3.06
C ALA A 5 5.08 11.47 4.50
N VAL A 6 4.03 10.99 5.18
CA VAL A 6 4.19 10.44 6.54
C VAL A 6 4.95 9.11 6.56
N HIS A 7 4.99 8.37 5.45
CA HIS A 7 5.71 7.09 5.34
C HIS A 7 7.13 7.24 4.77
N ALA A 8 7.57 8.45 4.44
CA ALA A 8 8.89 8.73 3.85
C ALA A 8 10.06 8.17 4.69
N HIS A 9 9.90 8.07 6.01
CA HIS A 9 10.92 7.59 6.93
C HIS A 9 11.09 6.06 6.96
N LEU A 10 10.27 5.30 6.24
CA LEU A 10 10.30 3.84 6.21
C LEU A 10 11.16 3.34 5.06
N SER A 11 11.73 2.13 5.19
CA SER A 11 12.29 1.39 4.06
C SER A 11 11.24 0.42 3.56
N ILE A 12 10.61 0.74 2.43
CA ILE A 12 9.53 -0.07 1.85
C ILE A 12 9.97 -0.60 0.48
N SER A 13 10.01 -1.92 0.38
CA SER A 13 10.24 -2.69 -0.84
C SER A 13 8.93 -3.00 -1.57
N GLU A 14 9.06 -3.43 -2.83
CA GLU A 14 7.91 -3.94 -3.60
C GLU A 14 7.27 -5.16 -2.93
N THR A 15 8.08 -6.06 -2.35
CA THR A 15 7.61 -7.23 -1.59
C THR A 15 6.70 -6.84 -0.42
N GLU A 16 7.06 -5.79 0.34
CA GLU A 16 6.24 -5.33 1.47
C GLU A 16 4.92 -4.69 1.00
N CYS A 17 4.93 -4.02 -0.16
CA CYS A 17 3.72 -3.51 -0.79
C CYS A 17 2.76 -4.64 -1.21
N ASP A 18 3.28 -5.69 -1.83
CA ASP A 18 2.51 -6.87 -2.24
C ASP A 18 1.91 -7.60 -1.02
N GLN A 19 2.71 -7.76 0.03
CA GLN A 19 2.25 -8.35 1.30
C GLN A 19 1.11 -7.53 1.92
N TRP A 20 1.23 -6.20 1.93
CA TRP A 20 0.18 -5.33 2.45
C TRP A 20 -1.12 -5.44 1.63
N LEU A 21 -1.04 -5.46 0.29
CA LEU A 21 -2.21 -5.67 -0.58
C LEU A 21 -2.84 -7.05 -0.35
N GLY A 22 -2.03 -8.09 -0.12
CA GLY A 22 -2.49 -9.41 0.30
C GLY A 22 -3.29 -9.36 1.61
N CYS A 23 -2.78 -8.68 2.63
CA CYS A 23 -3.49 -8.49 3.89
C CYS A 23 -4.81 -7.74 3.71
N MET A 24 -4.87 -6.73 2.84
CA MET A 24 -6.12 -6.02 2.54
C MET A 24 -7.14 -6.96 1.88
N SER A 25 -6.71 -7.80 0.95
CA SER A 25 -7.57 -8.80 0.29
C SER A 25 -8.16 -9.78 1.31
N GLU A 26 -7.32 -10.36 2.17
CA GLU A 26 -7.74 -11.29 3.22
C GLU A 26 -8.73 -10.63 4.20
N ALA A 27 -8.46 -9.39 4.61
CA ALA A 27 -9.34 -8.63 5.49
C ALA A 27 -10.72 -8.39 4.85
N LEU A 28 -10.75 -8.03 3.57
CA LEU A 28 -11.99 -7.79 2.85
C LEU A 28 -12.82 -9.06 2.64
N ILE A 29 -12.16 -10.21 2.44
CA ILE A 29 -12.82 -11.53 2.42
C ILE A 29 -13.39 -11.86 3.80
N SER A 30 -12.62 -11.65 4.87
CA SER A 30 -13.05 -11.92 6.25
C SER A 30 -14.22 -11.06 6.70
N LEU A 31 -14.39 -9.87 6.13
CA LEU A 31 -15.50 -8.95 6.41
C LEU A 31 -16.71 -9.19 5.50
N GLU A 32 -16.66 -10.21 4.65
CA GLU A 32 -17.76 -10.63 3.77
C GLU A 32 -18.21 -9.53 2.79
N TYR A 33 -17.29 -8.66 2.35
CA TYR A 33 -17.61 -7.65 1.35
C TYR A 33 -17.90 -8.28 -0.02
N PRO A 34 -18.84 -7.69 -0.82
CA PRO A 34 -19.12 -8.13 -2.18
C PRO A 34 -17.87 -8.16 -3.06
N GLU A 35 -17.74 -9.18 -3.91
CA GLU A 35 -16.54 -9.40 -4.75
C GLU A 35 -16.19 -8.20 -5.63
N ASP A 36 -17.18 -7.62 -6.29
CA ASP A 36 -17.05 -6.42 -7.12
C ASP A 36 -16.50 -5.23 -6.34
N PHE A 37 -16.92 -5.07 -5.08
CA PHE A 37 -16.40 -4.04 -4.19
C PHE A 37 -14.95 -4.32 -3.76
N ARG A 38 -14.61 -5.59 -3.47
CA ARG A 38 -13.24 -5.98 -3.10
C ARG A 38 -12.27 -5.72 -4.23
N ASP A 39 -12.64 -6.12 -5.45
CA ASP A 39 -11.82 -5.93 -6.65
C ASP A 39 -11.58 -4.45 -6.91
N TYR A 40 -12.65 -3.65 -6.88
CA TYR A 40 -12.56 -2.20 -6.99
C TYR A 40 -11.61 -1.62 -5.94
N LEU A 41 -11.79 -2.00 -4.67
CA LEU A 41 -11.01 -1.42 -3.59
C LEU A 41 -9.53 -1.80 -3.68
N LEU A 42 -9.18 -3.04 -4.05
CA LEU A 42 -7.80 -3.46 -4.26
C LEU A 42 -7.14 -2.69 -5.40
N GLU A 43 -7.86 -2.45 -6.51
CA GLU A 43 -7.37 -1.60 -7.60
C GLU A 43 -7.10 -0.16 -7.13
N GLN A 44 -8.02 0.40 -6.33
CA GLN A 44 -7.85 1.75 -5.77
C GLN A 44 -6.69 1.84 -4.78
N LEU A 45 -6.44 0.78 -4.00
CA LEU A 45 -5.38 0.74 -2.99
C LEU A 45 -3.98 0.55 -3.60
N ALA A 46 -3.87 -0.06 -4.78
CA ALA A 46 -2.58 -0.23 -5.46
C ALA A 46 -1.88 1.11 -5.78
N ARG A 47 -2.64 2.15 -6.14
CA ARG A 47 -2.10 3.48 -6.45
C ARG A 47 -1.41 4.16 -5.25
N PRO A 48 -2.06 4.35 -4.09
CA PRO A 48 -1.41 4.97 -2.93
C PRO A 48 -0.27 4.14 -2.36
N VAL A 49 -0.33 2.80 -2.42
CA VAL A 49 0.78 1.91 -2.00
C VAL A 49 2.04 2.21 -2.81
N GLU A 50 1.90 2.30 -4.14
CA GLU A 50 3.06 2.59 -5.00
C GLU A 50 3.63 3.99 -4.75
N MET A 51 2.79 5.00 -4.52
CA MET A 51 3.26 6.34 -4.15
C MET A 51 4.01 6.36 -2.81
N ILE A 52 3.55 5.58 -1.83
CA ILE A 52 4.23 5.41 -0.54
C ILE A 52 5.62 4.80 -0.76
N ARG A 53 5.71 3.72 -1.56
CA ARG A 53 6.99 3.05 -1.88
C ARG A 53 7.99 4.01 -2.53
N GLN A 54 7.56 4.76 -3.54
CA GLN A 54 8.40 5.74 -4.23
C GLN A 54 8.92 6.84 -3.29
N THR A 55 8.07 7.31 -2.37
CA THR A 55 8.44 8.34 -1.39
C THR A 55 9.41 7.80 -0.33
N ALA A 56 9.19 6.58 0.14
CA ALA A 56 10.07 5.86 1.07
C ALA A 56 11.46 5.61 0.47
N GLN A 57 11.55 5.24 -0.81
CA GLN A 57 12.83 5.05 -1.51
C GLN A 57 13.61 6.35 -1.71
N GLY A 58 12.92 7.45 -2.04
CA GLY A 58 13.55 8.77 -2.21
C GLY A 58 14.17 9.37 -0.94
N SER A 59 13.84 8.82 0.23
CA SER A 59 14.38 9.26 1.52
C SER A 59 15.66 8.51 1.93
N GLN A 60 16.08 7.48 1.19
CA GLN A 60 17.32 6.71 1.43
C GLN A 60 18.57 7.33 0.79
N GLY A 61 18.62 8.67 0.70
CA GLY A 61 19.70 9.42 0.06
C GLY A 61 20.34 10.45 0.98
N SER A 62 20.77 10.04 2.18
CA SER A 62 21.66 10.84 3.03
C SER A 62 22.13 10.04 4.25
N GLU A 63 23.13 9.18 4.06
CA GLU A 63 24.15 8.83 5.06
C GLU A 63 25.50 8.66 4.35
#